data_AF-A0A3D1KXP3-F1
#
_entry.id   AF-A0A3D1KXP3-F1
#
_cell.length_a   1.000
_cell.length_b   1.000
_cell.length_c   1.000
_cell.angle_alpha   90.00
_cell.angle_beta   90.00
_cell.angle_gamma   90.00
#
_symmetry.space_group_name_H-M   'P 1'
#
loop_
_entity.id
_entity.type
_entity.pdbx_description
1 polymer ?
#
loop_
_entity_poly.entity_id
_entity_poly.type
_entity_poly.pdbx_seq_one_letter_code
_entity_poly.pdbx_strand_id
1 'polypeptide(L)' 'MEIIEIIIKSVAAGVAAAGFGILFNVPQRTIAPIVILGAVGGLVKFGTMHFGTGIVFASFLAATMIGVLSI' A
#
# COMPACT_ATOMS: atom_id res chain seq x y z
N MET A 1 15.49 8.36 11.06
CA MET A 1 14.33 9.21 10.74
C MET A 1 13.60 8.73 9.48
N GLU A 2 14.31 8.29 8.45
CA GLU A 2 13.67 7.84 7.20
C GLU A 2 12.78 6.58 7.32
N ILE A 3 13.18 5.57 8.11
CA ILE A 3 12.38 4.34 8.25
C ILE A 3 11.02 4.61 8.90
N ILE A 4 10.98 5.53 9.87
CA ILE A 4 9.72 5.93 10.52
C ILE A 4 8.80 6.62 9.51
N GLU A 5 9.36 7.48 8.65
CA GLU A 5 8.60 8.14 7.59
C GLU A 5 8.02 7.14 6.59
N ILE A 6 8.79 6.13 6.20
CA ILE A 6 8.31 5.03 5.33
C ILE A 6 7.13 4.31 5.99
N ILE A 7 7.24 3.96 7.27
CA ILE A 7 6.17 3.28 8.00
C ILE A 7 4.91 4.16 8.06
N ILE A 8 5.04 5.44 8.43
CA ILE A 8 3.91 6.37 8.52
C ILE A 8 3.23 6.52 7.16
N LYS A 9 3.98 6.75 6.08
CA LYS A 9 3.43 6.85 4.71
C LYS A 9 2.72 5.57 4.29
N SER A 10 3.23 4.41 4.71
CA SER A 10 2.64 3.12 4.39
C SER A 10 1.33 2.91 5.14
N VAL A 11 1.27 3.21 6.44
CA VAL A 11 0.01 3.17 7.21
C VAL A 11 -1.02 4.13 6.61
N ALA A 12 -0.59 5.35 6.24
CA ALA A 12 -1.45 6.31 5.56
C ALA A 12 -1.97 5.79 4.20
N ALA A 13 -1.16 5.05 3.45
CA ALA A 13 -1.59 4.39 2.21
C ALA A 13 -2.68 3.33 2.48
N GLY A 14 -2.57 2.58 3.58
CA GLY A 14 -3.64 1.68 4.04
C GLY A 14 -4.95 2.40 4.36
N VAL A 15 -4.88 3.53 5.06
CA VAL A 15 -6.07 4.36 5.35
C VAL A 15 -6.68 4.90 4.05
N ALA A 16 -5.86 5.38 3.11
CA ALA A 16 -6.32 5.83 1.80
C ALA A 16 -6.99 4.70 1.01
N ALA A 17 -6.43 3.48 1.04
CA ALA A 17 -7.01 2.31 0.40
C ALA A 17 -8.39 1.97 0.98
N ALA A 18 -8.57 2.07 2.30
CA ALA A 18 -9.88 1.95 2.94
C ALA A 18 -10.88 2.98 2.41
N GLY A 19 -10.46 4.25 2.29
CA GLY A 19 -11.28 5.32 1.73
C GLY A 19 -11.76 5.01 0.31
N PHE A 20 -10.87 4.50 -0.56
CA PHE A 20 -11.25 4.02 -1.89
C PHE A 20 -12.18 2.82 -1.83
N GLY A 21 -11.94 1.85 -0.95
CA GLY A 21 -12.83 0.70 -0.75
C GLY A 21 -14.26 1.12 -0.38
N ILE A 22 -14.39 2.05 0.56
CA ILE A 22 -15.69 2.61 0.97
C ILE A 22 -16.34 3.36 -0.20
N LEU A 23 -15.57 4.18 -0.93
CA LEU A 23 -16.06 4.92 -2.10
C LEU A 23 -16.61 3.98 -3.18
N PHE A 24 -16.00 2.80 -3.35
CA PHE A 24 -16.45 1.77 -4.29
C PHE A 24 -17.47 0.78 -3.69
N ASN A 25 -18.00 1.05 -2.49
CA ASN A 25 -19.03 0.24 -1.83
C ASN A 25 -18.67 -1.25 -1.70
N VAL A 26 -17.41 -1.55 -1.36
CA VAL A 26 -16.97 -2.93 -1.08
C VAL A 26 -17.62 -3.46 0.21
N PRO A 27 -17.79 -4.79 0.38
CA PRO A 27 -18.33 -5.35 1.61
C PRO A 27 -17.56 -4.92 2.86
N GLN A 28 -18.24 -4.65 3.97
CA GLN A 28 -17.57 -4.19 5.21
C GLN A 28 -16.46 -5.15 5.69
N ARG A 29 -16.66 -6.46 5.51
CA ARG A 29 -15.66 -7.49 5.84
C ARG A 29 -14.35 -7.38 5.04
N THR A 30 -14.35 -6.73 3.87
CA THR A 30 -13.15 -6.57 3.04
C THR A 30 -12.36 -5.31 3.37
N ILE A 31 -12.91 -4.38 4.17
CA ILE A 31 -12.23 -3.13 4.52
C ILE A 31 -10.92 -3.37 5.29
N ALA A 32 -10.94 -4.26 6.29
CA ALA A 32 -9.72 -4.58 7.04
C ALA A 32 -8.62 -5.20 6.14
N PRO A 33 -8.91 -6.22 5.30
CA PRO A 33 -7.97 -6.70 4.29
C PRO A 33 -7.44 -5.60 3.36
N ILE A 34 -8.30 -4.68 2.89
CA ILE A 34 -7.90 -3.57 2.01
C ILE A 34 -6.91 -2.62 2.69
N VAL A 35 -7.11 -2.31 3.99
CA VAL A 35 -6.17 -1.49 4.76
C VAL A 35 -4.81 -2.17 4.85
N ILE A 36 -4.79 -3.46 5.16
CA ILE A 36 -3.55 -4.24 5.28
C ILE A 36 -2.83 -4.29 3.93
N LEU A 37 -3.53 -4.62 2.85
CA LEU A 37 -2.96 -4.68 1.50
C LEU A 37 -2.44 -3.31 1.04
N GLY A 38 -3.19 -2.23 1.31
CA GLY A 38 -2.75 -0.86 1.01
C GLY A 38 -1.49 -0.46 1.78
N ALA A 39 -1.38 -0.86 3.06
CA ALA A 39 -0.20 -0.62 3.87
C ALA A 39 1.01 -1.44 3.39
N VAL A 40 0.81 -2.71 3.03
CA VAL A 40 1.85 -3.57 2.44
C VAL A 40 2.34 -2.97 1.12
N GLY A 41 1.44 -2.55 0.23
CA GLY A 41 1.82 -1.87 -1.00
C GLY A 41 2.59 -0.58 -0.76
N GLY A 42 2.19 0.21 0.24
CA GLY A 42 2.94 1.37 0.70
C GLY A 42 4.37 1.02 1.13
N LEU A 43 4.53 -0.01 1.96
CA LEU A 43 5.84 -0.46 2.45
C LEU A 43 6.75 -0.88 1.30
N VAL A 44 6.21 -1.63 0.33
CA VAL A 44 6.95 -2.05 -0.86
C VAL A 44 7.35 -0.84 -1.68
N LYS A 45 6.41 0.05 -2.02
CA LYS A 45 6.71 1.22 -2.84
C LYS A 45 7.78 2.11 -2.20
N PHE A 46 7.55 2.55 -0.96
CA PHE A 46 8.45 3.49 -0.29
C PHE A 46 9.77 2.83 0.12
N GLY A 47 9.75 1.55 0.48
CA GLY A 47 10.97 0.77 0.74
C GLY A 47 11.82 0.61 -0.53
N THR A 48 11.21 0.26 -1.67
CA THR A 48 11.92 0.14 -2.95
C THR A 48 12.46 1.50 -3.41
N MET A 49 11.72 2.59 -3.21
CA MET A 49 12.22 3.95 -3.49
C MET A 49 13.41 4.33 -2.59
N HIS A 50 13.43 3.90 -1.33
CA HIS A 50 14.56 4.14 -0.42
C HIS A 50 15.86 3.48 -0.91
N PHE A 51 15.78 2.35 -1.63
CA PHE A 51 16.94 1.72 -2.28
C PHE A 51 17.38 2.41 -3.60
N GLY A 52 16.87 3.61 -3.90
CA GLY A 52 17.27 4.40 -5.07
C GLY A 52 16.55 4.04 -6.37
N THR A 53 15.50 3.23 -6.31
CA THR A 53 14.71 2.90 -7.50
C THR A 53 13.74 4.02 -7.88
N GLY A 54 13.46 4.16 -9.17
CA GLY A 54 12.50 5.14 -9.66
C GLY A 54 11.06 4.84 -9.23
N ILE A 55 10.23 5.89 -9.09
CA ILE A 55 8.84 5.80 -8.63
C ILE A 55 7.99 4.85 -9.48
N VAL A 56 8.27 4.76 -10.79
CA VAL A 56 7.54 3.89 -11.73
C VAL A 56 7.77 2.42 -11.38
N PHE A 57 9.03 2.01 -11.24
CA PHE A 57 9.37 0.62 -10.92
C PHE A 57 8.93 0.24 -9.51
N ALA A 58 9.09 1.14 -8.54
CA ALA A 58 8.61 0.93 -7.17
C ALA A 58 7.08 0.75 -7.10
N SER A 59 6.33 1.54 -7.88
CA SER A 59 4.86 1.42 -7.94
C SER A 59 4.42 0.13 -8.65
N PHE A 60 5.14 -0.27 -9.72
CA PHE A 60 4.91 -1.54 -10.40
C PHE A 60 5.12 -2.74 -9.45
N LEU A 61 6.22 -2.75 -8.70
CA LEU A 61 6.51 -3.82 -7.74
C LEU A 61 5.44 -3.87 -6.64
N ALA A 62 5.06 -2.72 -6.10
CA ALA A 62 4.01 -2.62 -5.08
C ALA A 62 2.65 -3.14 -5.57
N ALA A 63 2.23 -2.74 -6.77
CA ALA A 63 0.97 -3.20 -7.36
C ALA A 63 1.00 -4.70 -7.65
N THR A 64 2.13 -5.23 -8.14
CA THR A 64 2.34 -6.67 -8.36
C THR A 64 2.23 -7.44 -7.05
N MET A 65 2.88 -6.97 -5.99
CA MET A 65 2.81 -7.59 -4.66
C MET A 65 1.37 -7.60 -4.12
N ILE A 66 0.63 -6.49 -4.22
CA ILE A 66 -0.78 -6.43 -3.82
C ILE A 66 -1.60 -7.46 -4.62
N GLY A 67 -1.43 -7.50 -5.95
CA GLY A 67 -2.15 -8.43 -6.82
C GLY A 67 -1.95 -9.88 -6.40
N VAL A 68 -0.71 -10.29 -6.11
CA VAL A 68 -0.38 -11.65 -5.64
C VAL A 68 -1.00 -11.94 -4.26
N LEU A 69 -1.00 -10.97 -3.35
CA LEU A 69 -1.52 -11.14 -1.99
C LEU A 69 -3.05 -11.05 -1.89
N SER A 70 -3.72 -10.49 -2.90
CA SER A 70 -5.17 -10.29 -2.91
C SER A 70 -5.98 -11.50 -3.39
N ILE A 71 -5.30 -12.56 -3.83
CA ILE A 71 -5.88 -13.84 -4.28
C ILE A 71 -6.18 -14.70 -3.05
#